data_AF-A0A7J9IF68-F1
#
_entry.id   AF-A0A7J9IF68-F1
#
_cell.length_a   1.000
_cell.length_b   1.000
_cell.length_c   1.000
_cell.angle_alpha   90.00
_cell.angle_beta   90.00
_cell.angle_gamma   90.00
#
_symmetry.space_group_name_H-M   'P 1'
#
loop_
_entity.id
_entity.type
_entity.pdbx_description
1 polymer ?
#
loop_
_entity_poly.entity_id
_entity_poly.type
_entity_poly.pdbx_seq_one_letter_code
_entity_poly.pdbx_strand_id
1 'polypeptide(L)'
;FGGLSGESICIDKSLVKERVVRDLFNESHDGWDKDRVMAIYGDLLGDQICNFPILHDAPEDRRIWFHNPHGVFTSKSAYSWLLPKQIGFGAHRIFWRIIWRLKTLTKICIFCWRLGHNILPTYEKISSFRSGFNDTCPRCGKDKETLIHALKDCPMARKVLEVGGLDNKLLDGNYINCVDWIEGAARILDIKALSDFISVLWNVWNSRNNKIFRGVEEEAKVTWDRATALSKEFRIFNFLEDPLLPRKPEKKAWKKSHQGMIKINFDASVHDKKTFYSLVARDADGVVLGGRTGFVNKEMHIEWAEMQAMEESINFAQSNNWKNVELESDCASLVNRFNKRQEDLTMAGHRLWDIKKQSLFLNQFNFCWAPRSCNKVADALCTWARTKSCCMVFNMDYPSCIHEIVLNDAIN
;
A
#
# COMPACT_ATOMS: atom_id res chain seq x y z
N PHE A 1 14.09 -1.31 -0.65
CA PHE A 1 14.94 -2.39 -0.10
C PHE A 1 14.66 -3.69 -0.84
N GLY A 2 15.26 -3.86 -2.03
CA GLY A 2 15.30 -5.16 -2.72
C GLY A 2 16.68 -5.73 -2.52
N GLY A 3 16.82 -6.84 -1.79
CA GLY A 3 18.15 -7.45 -1.58
C GLY A 3 18.19 -8.60 -0.58
N LEU A 4 17.42 -8.51 0.52
CA LEU A 4 17.36 -9.57 1.53
C LEU A 4 16.03 -10.33 1.44
N SER A 5 16.07 -11.60 1.04
CA SER A 5 14.90 -12.48 0.87
C SER A 5 14.18 -12.80 2.19
N GLY A 6 14.75 -12.41 3.32
CA GLY A 6 14.30 -12.82 4.66
C GLY A 6 14.45 -14.33 4.88
N GLU A 7 15.24 -15.02 4.04
CA GLU A 7 15.72 -16.36 4.31
C GLU A 7 16.82 -16.27 5.37
N SER A 8 16.91 -17.29 6.22
CA SER A 8 17.97 -17.39 7.21
C SER A 8 19.32 -17.33 6.51
N ILE A 9 20.12 -16.30 6.81
CA ILE A 9 21.49 -16.21 6.30
C ILE A 9 22.29 -17.29 7.04
N CYS A 10 22.61 -18.37 6.35
CA CYS A 10 23.49 -19.41 6.85
C CYS A 10 24.94 -18.97 6.63
N ILE A 11 25.53 -18.33 7.63
CA ILE A 11 26.97 -18.06 7.66
C ILE A 11 27.71 -19.16 8.44
N ASP A 12 28.94 -19.45 8.04
CA ASP A 12 29.85 -20.25 8.85
C ASP A 12 30.27 -19.44 10.08
N LYS A 13 29.75 -19.82 11.25
CA LYS A 13 30.04 -19.13 12.52
C LYS A 13 31.52 -19.16 12.89
N SER A 14 32.31 -20.09 12.37
CA SER A 14 33.75 -20.15 12.64
C SER A 14 34.50 -18.98 12.01
N LEU A 15 33.95 -18.39 10.95
CA LEU A 15 34.53 -17.23 10.26
C LEU A 15 34.23 -15.91 10.96
N VAL A 16 33.26 -15.86 11.88
CA VAL A 16 32.80 -14.63 12.54
C VAL A 16 33.52 -14.45 13.87
N LYS A 17 34.40 -13.44 13.95
CA LYS A 17 35.10 -13.05 15.17
C LYS A 17 34.54 -11.74 15.77
N GLU A 18 33.77 -11.03 14.95
CA GLU A 18 33.15 -9.74 15.22
C GLU A 18 31.97 -9.91 16.18
N ARG A 19 31.87 -9.00 17.14
CA ARG A 19 30.77 -8.97 18.12
C ARG A 19 29.75 -7.87 17.81
N VAL A 20 30.20 -6.77 17.23
CA VAL A 20 29.36 -5.62 16.87
C VAL A 20 29.57 -5.22 15.41
N VAL A 21 28.61 -4.49 14.83
CA VAL A 21 28.68 -4.05 13.42
C VAL A 21 29.92 -3.20 13.16
N ARG A 22 30.34 -2.40 14.15
CA ARG A 22 31.53 -1.55 14.07
C ARG A 22 32.84 -2.34 13.87
N ASP A 23 32.87 -3.61 14.26
CA ASP A 23 34.04 -4.47 14.05
C ASP A 23 34.24 -4.83 12.56
N LEU A 24 33.24 -4.57 11.71
CA LEU A 24 33.29 -4.75 10.25
C LEU A 24 33.69 -3.48 9.50
N PHE A 25 34.08 -2.41 10.22
CA PHE A 25 34.56 -1.18 9.60
C PHE A 25 36.06 -1.28 9.31
N ASN A 26 36.51 -0.52 8.32
CA ASN A 26 37.94 -0.38 8.04
C ASN A 26 38.68 0.34 9.20
N GLU A 27 40.01 0.34 9.16
CA GLU A 27 40.84 0.92 10.22
C GLU A 27 40.59 2.42 10.45
N SER A 28 40.26 3.16 9.39
CA SER A 28 39.88 4.58 9.43
C SER A 28 38.46 4.83 9.95
N HIS A 29 37.67 3.76 10.15
CA HIS A 29 36.25 3.79 10.51
C HIS A 29 35.37 4.64 9.59
N ASP A 30 35.81 4.97 8.36
CA ASP A 30 35.09 5.78 7.36
C ASP A 30 34.38 4.93 6.30
N GLY A 31 34.56 3.61 6.35
CA GLY A 31 33.99 2.66 5.41
C GLY A 31 33.89 1.25 5.98
N TRP A 32 33.24 0.36 5.23
CA TRP A 32 33.26 -1.07 5.52
C TRP A 32 34.62 -1.65 5.17
N ASP A 33 35.12 -2.57 5.99
CA ASP A 33 36.18 -3.49 5.58
C ASP A 33 35.57 -4.48 4.57
N LYS A 34 35.66 -4.12 3.29
CA LYS A 34 35.02 -4.88 2.20
C LYS A 34 35.51 -6.32 2.18
N ASP A 35 36.82 -6.53 2.29
CA ASP A 35 37.41 -7.86 2.20
C ASP A 35 36.89 -8.75 3.34
N ARG A 36 36.79 -8.19 4.56
CA ARG A 36 36.25 -8.91 5.71
C ARG A 36 34.76 -9.19 5.59
N VAL A 37 33.98 -8.22 5.12
CA VAL A 37 32.53 -8.37 4.89
C VAL A 37 32.27 -9.45 3.84
N MET A 38 32.98 -9.44 2.71
CA MET A 38 32.84 -10.47 1.67
C MET A 38 33.23 -11.86 2.20
N ALA A 39 34.29 -11.95 3.01
CA ALA A 39 34.73 -13.22 3.58
C ALA A 39 33.68 -13.88 4.51
N ILE A 40 32.87 -13.09 5.21
CA ILE A 40 31.85 -13.58 6.14
C ILE A 40 30.51 -13.86 5.43
N TYR A 41 30.10 -12.93 4.57
CA TYR A 41 28.74 -12.90 4.03
C TYR A 41 28.65 -13.35 2.56
N GLY A 42 29.79 -13.57 1.89
CA GLY A 42 29.87 -13.85 0.46
C GLY A 42 29.59 -12.62 -0.40
N ASP A 43 29.87 -12.72 -1.70
CA ASP A 43 29.85 -11.57 -2.61
C ASP A 43 28.49 -10.87 -2.67
N LEU A 44 27.40 -11.63 -2.83
CA LEU A 44 26.06 -11.04 -3.03
C LEU A 44 25.58 -10.23 -1.81
N LEU A 45 25.71 -10.81 -0.62
CA LEU A 45 25.26 -10.16 0.61
C LEU A 45 26.28 -9.12 1.09
N GLY A 46 27.57 -9.42 0.93
CA GLY A 46 28.64 -8.49 1.26
C GLY A 46 28.58 -7.21 0.44
N ASP A 47 28.26 -7.28 -0.86
CA ASP A 47 28.02 -6.11 -1.70
C ASP A 47 26.85 -5.27 -1.16
N GLN A 48 25.76 -5.92 -0.73
CA GLN A 48 24.62 -5.21 -0.14
C GLN A 48 25.01 -4.52 1.17
N ILE A 49 25.75 -5.21 2.05
CA ILE A 49 26.25 -4.66 3.32
C ILE A 49 27.15 -3.46 3.05
N CYS A 50 28.13 -3.58 2.16
CA CYS A 50 29.08 -2.53 1.84
C CYS A 50 28.45 -1.29 1.19
N ASN A 51 27.25 -1.43 0.61
CA ASN A 51 26.49 -0.31 0.06
C ASN A 51 25.71 0.49 1.12
N PHE A 52 25.55 -0.03 2.33
CA PHE A 52 24.93 0.72 3.41
C PHE A 52 25.85 1.86 3.87
N PRO A 53 25.34 3.09 4.01
CA PRO A 53 26.14 4.18 4.53
C PRO A 53 26.46 3.96 6.03
N ILE A 54 27.69 4.23 6.43
CA ILE A 54 28.05 4.24 7.86
C ILE A 54 27.57 5.56 8.46
N LEU A 55 26.94 5.47 9.63
CA LEU A 55 26.43 6.62 10.38
C LEU A 55 27.33 6.79 11.62
N HIS A 56 28.19 7.82 11.62
CA HIS A 56 29.18 8.02 12.71
C HIS A 56 28.54 8.46 14.04
N ASP A 57 27.39 9.13 14.00
CA ASP A 57 26.64 9.60 15.17
C ASP A 57 25.35 8.79 15.41
N ALA A 58 25.36 7.51 15.02
CA ALA A 58 24.19 6.64 15.18
C ALA A 58 23.86 6.39 16.67
N PRO A 59 22.58 6.21 17.01
CA PRO A 59 22.18 5.66 18.30
C PRO A 59 22.73 4.22 18.45
N GLU A 60 22.61 3.68 19.67
CA GLU A 60 22.95 2.28 19.97
C GLU A 60 22.33 1.30 18.97
N ASP A 61 23.02 0.18 18.72
CA ASP A 61 22.58 -0.89 17.82
C ASP A 61 21.15 -1.36 18.16
N ARG A 62 20.28 -1.38 17.15
CA ARG A 62 18.88 -1.84 17.28
C ARG A 62 18.57 -2.96 16.33
N ARG A 63 17.74 -3.91 16.80
CA ARG A 63 17.14 -4.93 15.95
C ARG A 63 15.99 -4.31 15.16
N ILE A 64 16.07 -4.36 13.84
CA ILE A 64 15.03 -3.87 12.94
C ILE A 64 14.23 -5.04 12.34
N TRP A 65 12.92 -4.88 12.28
CA TRP A 65 12.04 -5.82 11.59
C TRP A 65 11.95 -5.47 10.10
N PHE A 66 12.65 -6.26 9.29
CA PHE A 66 12.77 -6.02 7.84
C PHE A 66 11.42 -5.99 7.10
N HIS A 67 10.42 -6.75 7.56
CA HIS A 67 9.10 -6.81 6.92
C HIS A 67 8.14 -5.70 7.39
N ASN A 68 8.67 -4.57 7.81
CA ASN A 68 7.93 -3.32 8.05
C ASN A 68 8.73 -2.14 7.49
N PRO A 69 8.12 -1.23 6.70
CA PRO A 69 8.80 -0.07 6.14
C PRO A 69 9.50 0.87 7.14
N HIS A 70 9.07 0.84 8.40
CA HIS A 70 9.62 1.63 9.51
C HIS A 70 10.54 0.82 10.43
N GLY A 71 10.84 -0.45 10.09
CA GLY A 71 11.69 -1.31 10.90
C GLY A 71 11.07 -1.78 12.22
N VAL A 72 9.80 -1.47 12.49
CA VAL A 72 9.12 -1.83 13.74
C VAL A 72 8.46 -3.20 13.63
N PHE A 73 8.73 -4.07 14.61
CA PHE A 73 8.02 -5.34 14.74
C PHE A 73 6.59 -5.11 15.23
N THR A 74 5.62 -5.68 14.53
CA THR A 74 4.24 -5.80 15.01
C THR A 74 3.74 -7.21 14.71
N SER A 75 2.84 -7.74 15.54
CA SER A 75 2.18 -9.02 15.23
C SER A 75 1.53 -8.97 13.84
N LYS A 76 0.92 -7.84 13.46
CA LYS A 76 0.34 -7.62 12.14
C LYS A 76 1.37 -7.77 11.00
N SER A 77 2.53 -7.13 11.09
CA SER A 77 3.59 -7.24 10.06
C SER A 77 4.19 -8.64 10.01
N ALA A 78 4.32 -9.32 11.15
CA ALA A 78 4.75 -10.71 11.22
C ALA A 78 3.74 -11.65 10.53
N TYR A 79 2.46 -11.59 10.87
CA TYR A 79 1.41 -12.37 10.21
C TYR A 79 1.28 -12.01 8.72
N SER A 80 1.38 -10.73 8.35
CA SER A 80 1.35 -10.31 6.94
C SER A 80 2.51 -10.89 6.12
N TRP A 81 3.65 -11.23 6.75
CA TRP A 81 4.78 -11.88 6.09
C TRP A 81 4.70 -13.41 6.14
N LEU A 82 4.29 -13.99 7.27
CA LEU A 82 4.19 -15.44 7.49
C LEU A 82 3.02 -16.07 6.75
N LEU A 83 1.83 -15.45 6.79
CA LEU A 83 0.60 -16.04 6.25
C LEU A 83 0.68 -16.30 4.73
N PRO A 84 1.22 -15.38 3.89
CA PRO A 84 1.45 -15.69 2.48
C PRO A 84 2.37 -16.89 2.25
N LYS A 85 3.34 -17.15 3.14
CA LYS A 85 4.30 -18.25 3.03
C LYS A 85 3.76 -19.59 3.54
N GLN A 86 2.96 -19.58 4.61
CA GLN A 86 2.48 -20.81 5.27
C GLN A 86 1.06 -21.22 4.87
N ILE A 87 0.14 -20.27 4.81
CA ILE A 87 -1.28 -20.52 4.50
C ILE A 87 -1.54 -20.23 3.03
N GLY A 88 -0.66 -19.43 2.42
CA GLY A 88 -1.01 -18.64 1.29
C GLY A 88 -2.13 -17.66 1.67
N PHE A 89 -2.03 -16.42 1.23
CA PHE A 89 -3.21 -15.88 0.55
C PHE A 89 -3.33 -16.61 -0.81
N GLY A 90 -3.35 -17.95 -0.75
CA GLY A 90 -3.08 -18.90 -1.82
C GLY A 90 -4.27 -18.92 -2.74
N ALA A 91 -4.00 -18.73 -4.02
CA ALA A 91 -4.95 -18.55 -5.13
C ALA A 91 -5.93 -17.35 -5.06
N HIS A 92 -6.52 -17.00 -3.90
CA HIS A 92 -7.72 -16.13 -3.84
C HIS A 92 -7.53 -14.75 -3.16
N ARG A 93 -6.41 -14.06 -3.41
CA ARG A 93 -6.17 -12.70 -2.90
C ARG A 93 -7.29 -11.71 -3.29
N ILE A 94 -7.89 -11.93 -4.46
CA ILE A 94 -8.95 -11.10 -5.01
C ILE A 94 -10.20 -11.22 -4.14
N PHE A 95 -10.64 -12.45 -3.83
CA PHE A 95 -11.75 -12.73 -2.92
C PHE A 95 -11.62 -12.00 -1.57
N TRP A 96 -10.47 -12.12 -0.89
CA TRP A 96 -10.28 -11.49 0.42
C TRP A 96 -10.39 -9.97 0.38
N ARG A 97 -9.96 -9.35 -0.71
CA ARG A 97 -10.10 -7.90 -0.91
C ARG A 97 -11.54 -7.51 -1.26
N ILE A 98 -12.26 -8.36 -2.00
CA ILE A 98 -13.65 -8.13 -2.39
C ILE A 98 -14.56 -8.09 -1.18
N ILE A 99 -14.46 -9.05 -0.26
CA ILE A 99 -15.36 -9.17 0.91
C ILE A 99 -15.50 -7.84 1.65
N TRP A 100 -14.37 -7.19 1.91
CA TRP A 100 -14.34 -5.95 2.70
C TRP A 100 -14.68 -4.69 1.89
N ARG A 101 -14.82 -4.80 0.57
CA ARG A 101 -15.30 -3.74 -0.33
C ARG A 101 -16.79 -3.81 -0.61
N LEU A 102 -17.45 -4.93 -0.29
CA LEU A 102 -18.88 -5.10 -0.49
C LEU A 102 -19.65 -4.03 0.29
N LYS A 103 -20.65 -3.45 -0.37
CA LYS A 103 -21.55 -2.46 0.19
C LYS A 103 -22.78 -3.19 0.74
N THR A 104 -22.58 -3.89 1.86
CA THR A 104 -23.63 -4.64 2.57
C THR A 104 -23.37 -4.63 4.08
N LEU A 105 -24.26 -5.23 4.87
CA LEU A 105 -24.15 -5.31 6.32
C LEU A 105 -22.92 -6.13 6.74
N THR A 106 -22.23 -5.70 7.81
CA THR A 106 -21.02 -6.37 8.32
C THR A 106 -21.24 -7.85 8.63
N LYS A 107 -22.43 -8.24 9.12
CA LYS A 107 -22.78 -9.65 9.37
C LYS A 107 -22.75 -10.51 8.10
N ILE A 108 -23.06 -9.93 6.94
CA ILE A 108 -23.02 -10.58 5.63
C ILE A 108 -21.56 -10.70 5.16
N CYS A 109 -20.72 -9.69 5.40
CA CYS A 109 -19.27 -9.78 5.14
C CYS A 109 -18.61 -10.88 5.99
N ILE A 110 -18.97 -10.97 7.28
CA ILE A 110 -18.49 -12.04 8.18
C ILE A 110 -18.97 -13.42 7.70
N PHE A 111 -20.21 -13.54 7.24
CA PHE A 111 -20.70 -14.77 6.61
C PHE A 111 -19.85 -15.15 5.40
N CYS A 112 -19.58 -14.20 4.49
CA CYS A 112 -18.75 -14.45 3.31
C CYS A 112 -17.31 -14.82 3.68
N TRP A 113 -16.75 -14.23 4.73
CA TRP A 113 -15.45 -14.60 5.29
C TRP A 113 -15.45 -16.04 5.83
N ARG A 114 -16.49 -16.46 6.57
CA ARG A 114 -16.64 -17.85 7.07
C ARG A 114 -16.82 -18.86 5.93
N LEU A 115 -17.57 -18.47 4.91
CA LEU A 115 -17.70 -19.23 3.66
C LEU A 115 -16.33 -19.40 3.01
N GLY A 116 -15.54 -18.33 2.93
CA GLY A 116 -14.20 -18.35 2.34
C GLY A 116 -13.20 -19.28 3.02
N HIS A 117 -13.32 -19.42 4.34
CA HIS A 117 -12.54 -20.39 5.12
C HIS A 117 -13.11 -21.81 5.12
N ASN A 118 -14.25 -22.04 4.45
CA ASN A 118 -14.97 -23.31 4.46
C ASN A 118 -15.23 -23.84 5.89
N ILE A 119 -15.70 -22.94 6.78
CA ILE A 119 -15.99 -23.23 8.20
C ILE A 119 -17.48 -23.09 8.56
N LEU A 120 -18.35 -22.94 7.55
CA LEU A 120 -19.80 -22.99 7.79
C LEU A 120 -20.23 -24.44 8.07
N PRO A 121 -21.15 -24.67 9.03
CA PRO A 121 -21.53 -26.01 9.49
C PRO A 121 -22.46 -26.74 8.51
N THR A 122 -21.94 -27.14 7.37
CA THR A 122 -22.61 -28.09 6.47
C THR A 122 -22.52 -29.51 7.01
N TYR A 123 -23.40 -30.40 6.57
CA TYR A 123 -23.39 -31.79 7.04
C TYR A 123 -22.14 -32.55 6.58
N GLU A 124 -21.58 -32.23 5.41
CA GLU A 124 -20.24 -32.72 5.00
C GLU A 124 -19.15 -32.27 5.99
N LYS A 125 -19.16 -30.99 6.37
CA LYS A 125 -18.16 -30.46 7.30
C LYS A 125 -18.29 -31.13 8.67
N ILE A 126 -19.51 -31.33 9.15
CA ILE A 126 -19.78 -31.98 10.43
C ILE A 126 -19.37 -33.46 10.41
N SER A 127 -19.68 -34.18 9.33
CA SER A 127 -19.31 -35.60 9.20
C SER A 127 -17.80 -35.82 9.16
N SER A 128 -17.03 -34.82 8.70
CA SER A 128 -15.56 -34.90 8.66
C SER A 128 -14.91 -34.98 10.04
N PHE A 129 -15.59 -34.55 11.11
CA PHE A 129 -15.08 -34.60 12.49
C PHE A 129 -15.99 -35.36 13.47
N ARG A 130 -17.20 -35.73 13.06
CA ARG A 130 -18.14 -36.55 13.83
C ARG A 130 -18.44 -37.86 13.10
N SER A 131 -17.76 -38.93 13.50
CA SER A 131 -17.97 -40.28 12.97
C SER A 131 -19.43 -40.71 13.05
N GLY A 132 -19.96 -41.29 11.97
CA GLY A 132 -21.34 -41.78 11.88
C GLY A 132 -22.41 -40.70 11.66
N PHE A 133 -22.02 -39.43 11.44
CA PHE A 133 -22.97 -38.37 11.09
C PHE A 133 -23.35 -38.44 9.61
N ASN A 134 -24.64 -38.28 9.29
CA ASN A 134 -25.13 -38.27 7.91
C ASN A 134 -24.68 -36.99 7.18
N ASP A 135 -23.99 -37.13 6.06
CA ASP A 135 -23.51 -36.03 5.23
C ASP A 135 -24.49 -35.59 4.13
N THR A 136 -25.63 -36.26 4.01
CA THR A 136 -26.68 -35.95 3.03
C THR A 136 -27.35 -34.61 3.34
N CYS A 137 -27.64 -33.82 2.31
CA CYS A 137 -28.31 -32.53 2.43
C CYS A 137 -29.69 -32.68 3.09
N PRO A 138 -29.93 -32.02 4.23
CA PRO A 138 -31.19 -32.13 4.97
C PRO A 138 -32.37 -31.43 4.26
N ARG A 139 -32.11 -30.62 3.22
CA ARG A 139 -33.18 -29.99 2.41
C ARG A 139 -33.66 -30.89 1.28
N CYS A 140 -32.73 -31.45 0.49
CA CYS A 140 -33.08 -32.22 -0.70
C CYS A 140 -33.12 -33.73 -0.46
N GLY A 141 -32.41 -34.22 0.56
CA GLY A 141 -32.33 -35.64 0.91
C GLY A 141 -31.60 -36.52 -0.12
N LYS A 142 -30.86 -35.93 -1.07
CA LYS A 142 -30.27 -36.65 -2.21
C LYS A 142 -28.74 -36.62 -2.19
N ASP A 143 -28.16 -35.43 -2.36
CA ASP A 143 -26.71 -35.28 -2.51
C ASP A 143 -26.04 -34.94 -1.17
N LYS A 144 -24.72 -35.09 -1.10
CA LYS A 144 -23.93 -34.63 0.05
C LYS A 144 -24.04 -33.11 0.21
N GLU A 145 -24.17 -32.64 1.44
CA GLU A 145 -24.25 -31.21 1.75
C GLU A 145 -22.85 -30.56 1.77
N THR A 146 -22.29 -30.33 0.59
CA THR A 146 -21.15 -29.43 0.44
C THR A 146 -21.60 -27.97 0.59
N LEU A 147 -20.67 -27.04 0.79
CA LEU A 147 -21.03 -25.61 0.80
C LEU A 147 -21.63 -25.14 -0.53
N ILE A 148 -21.08 -25.63 -1.65
CA ILE A 148 -21.59 -25.26 -2.98
C ILE A 148 -22.98 -25.84 -3.18
N HIS A 149 -23.24 -27.08 -2.76
CA HIS A 149 -24.57 -27.65 -2.81
C HIS A 149 -25.56 -26.85 -1.96
N ALA A 150 -25.22 -26.54 -0.70
CA ALA A 150 -26.11 -25.82 0.20
C ALA A 150 -26.51 -24.41 -0.31
N LEU A 151 -25.64 -23.76 -1.10
CA LEU A 151 -25.83 -22.37 -1.55
C LEU A 151 -26.20 -22.24 -3.03
N LYS A 152 -25.93 -23.24 -3.86
CA LYS A 152 -26.09 -23.21 -5.33
C LYS A 152 -26.87 -24.40 -5.87
N ASP A 153 -26.38 -25.63 -5.64
CA ASP A 153 -26.87 -26.80 -6.39
C ASP A 153 -28.10 -27.48 -5.75
N CYS A 154 -28.36 -27.23 -4.46
CA CYS A 154 -29.57 -27.71 -3.79
C CYS A 154 -30.80 -27.15 -4.53
N PRO A 155 -31.82 -27.97 -4.88
CA PRO A 155 -32.96 -27.52 -5.67
C PRO A 155 -33.68 -26.28 -5.12
N MET A 156 -33.76 -26.13 -3.81
CA MET A 156 -34.34 -24.93 -3.20
C MET A 156 -33.41 -23.71 -3.32
N ALA A 157 -32.11 -23.88 -3.09
CA ALA A 157 -31.13 -22.81 -3.26
C ALA A 157 -31.08 -22.32 -4.71
N ARG A 158 -31.03 -23.25 -5.68
CA ARG A 158 -31.07 -22.96 -7.11
C ARG A 158 -32.31 -22.16 -7.48
N LYS A 159 -33.50 -22.57 -7.03
CA LYS A 159 -34.76 -21.84 -7.28
C LYS A 159 -34.70 -20.38 -6.77
N VAL A 160 -34.10 -20.13 -5.61
CA VAL A 160 -33.96 -18.74 -5.11
C VAL A 160 -33.08 -17.91 -6.04
N LEU A 161 -31.99 -18.48 -6.55
CA LEU A 161 -31.08 -17.81 -7.47
C LEU A 161 -31.71 -17.58 -8.86
N GLU A 162 -32.51 -18.53 -9.34
CA GLU A 162 -33.29 -18.43 -10.58
C GLU A 162 -34.36 -17.34 -10.51
N VAL A 163 -35.11 -17.26 -9.40
CA VAL A 163 -36.05 -16.13 -9.15
C VAL A 163 -35.33 -14.79 -9.23
N GLY A 164 -34.06 -14.76 -8.82
CA GLY A 164 -33.21 -13.60 -8.88
C GLY A 164 -32.66 -13.23 -10.25
N GLY A 165 -32.89 -14.06 -11.27
CA GLY A 165 -32.34 -13.86 -12.61
C GLY A 165 -30.82 -13.97 -12.68
N LEU A 166 -30.19 -14.78 -11.80
CA LEU A 166 -28.75 -15.03 -11.90
C LEU A 166 -28.42 -15.70 -13.24
N ASP A 167 -27.35 -15.24 -13.90
CA ASP A 167 -26.90 -15.79 -15.18
C ASP A 167 -26.71 -17.31 -15.12
N ASN A 168 -27.32 -18.02 -16.06
CA ASN A 168 -27.22 -19.48 -16.20
C ASN A 168 -25.75 -19.95 -16.22
N LYS A 169 -24.82 -19.17 -16.76
CA LYS A 169 -23.38 -19.51 -16.72
C LYS A 169 -22.83 -19.67 -15.30
N LEU A 170 -23.33 -18.86 -14.35
CA LEU A 170 -22.94 -18.96 -12.94
C LEU A 170 -23.67 -20.09 -12.22
N LEU A 171 -24.87 -20.46 -12.66
CA LEU A 171 -25.66 -21.56 -12.09
C LEU A 171 -25.23 -22.94 -12.59
N ASP A 172 -24.82 -23.03 -13.85
CA ASP A 172 -24.44 -24.27 -14.54
C ASP A 172 -22.94 -24.54 -14.48
N GLY A 173 -22.13 -23.54 -14.09
CA GLY A 173 -20.70 -23.71 -13.88
C GLY A 173 -20.41 -24.77 -12.82
N ASN A 174 -19.46 -25.67 -13.13
CA ASN A 174 -19.02 -26.71 -12.22
C ASN A 174 -17.91 -26.15 -11.31
N TYR A 175 -18.30 -25.76 -10.09
CA TYR A 175 -17.39 -25.21 -9.08
C TYR A 175 -17.25 -26.19 -7.92
N ILE A 176 -16.01 -26.47 -7.54
CA ILE A 176 -15.72 -27.32 -6.36
C ILE A 176 -15.83 -26.49 -5.08
N ASN A 177 -15.30 -25.26 -5.07
CA ASN A 177 -15.33 -24.37 -3.91
C ASN A 177 -16.18 -23.12 -4.15
N CYS A 178 -16.86 -22.63 -3.11
CA CYS A 178 -17.62 -21.39 -3.19
C CYS A 178 -16.75 -20.15 -3.44
N VAL A 179 -15.47 -20.17 -3.05
CA VAL A 179 -14.54 -19.06 -3.31
C VAL A 179 -14.32 -18.87 -4.81
N ASP A 180 -14.05 -19.95 -5.53
CA ASP A 180 -13.91 -19.95 -7.00
C ASP A 180 -15.17 -19.43 -7.68
N TRP A 181 -16.33 -19.84 -7.18
CA TRP A 181 -17.63 -19.40 -7.70
C TRP A 181 -17.85 -17.90 -7.49
N ILE A 182 -17.56 -17.38 -6.28
CA ILE A 182 -17.70 -15.95 -5.97
C ILE A 182 -16.68 -15.11 -6.76
N GLU A 183 -15.44 -15.59 -6.93
CA GLU A 183 -14.47 -14.91 -7.80
C GLU A 183 -14.92 -14.92 -9.27
N GLY A 184 -15.53 -16.01 -9.74
CA GLY A 184 -16.18 -16.07 -11.04
C GLY A 184 -17.30 -15.04 -11.19
N ALA A 185 -18.20 -14.95 -10.20
CA ALA A 185 -19.27 -13.96 -10.17
C ALA A 185 -18.71 -12.52 -10.15
N ALA A 186 -17.64 -12.27 -9.41
CA ALA A 186 -17.00 -10.95 -9.32
C ALA A 186 -16.32 -10.48 -10.62
N ARG A 187 -16.10 -11.37 -11.59
CA ARG A 187 -15.61 -11.00 -12.93
C ARG A 187 -16.73 -10.50 -13.85
N ILE A 188 -17.98 -10.84 -13.54
CA ILE A 188 -19.16 -10.55 -14.38
C ILE A 188 -19.99 -9.43 -13.74
N LEU A 189 -20.13 -9.46 -12.42
CA LEU A 189 -20.96 -8.53 -11.66
C LEU A 189 -20.16 -7.31 -11.21
N ASP A 190 -20.78 -6.13 -11.29
CA ASP A 190 -20.25 -4.95 -10.63
C ASP A 190 -20.31 -5.09 -9.09
N ILE A 191 -19.65 -4.19 -8.36
CA ILE A 191 -19.56 -4.28 -6.89
C ILE A 191 -20.93 -4.23 -6.20
N LYS A 192 -21.92 -3.58 -6.82
CA LYS A 192 -23.27 -3.45 -6.28
C LYS A 192 -24.02 -4.77 -6.46
N ALA A 193 -24.07 -5.29 -7.68
CA ALA A 193 -24.68 -6.58 -8.00
C ALA A 193 -24.01 -7.73 -7.23
N LEU A 194 -22.69 -7.67 -7.05
CA LEU A 194 -21.98 -8.63 -6.21
C LEU A 194 -22.38 -8.52 -4.73
N SER A 195 -22.60 -7.30 -4.20
CA SER A 195 -23.08 -7.11 -2.83
C SER A 195 -24.51 -7.65 -2.65
N ASP A 196 -25.37 -7.45 -3.65
CA ASP A 196 -26.73 -8.01 -3.68
C ASP A 196 -26.68 -9.55 -3.75
N PHE A 197 -25.82 -10.11 -4.61
CA PHE A 197 -25.60 -11.55 -4.76
C PHE A 197 -25.16 -12.21 -3.44
N ILE A 198 -24.16 -11.66 -2.74
CA ILE A 198 -23.71 -12.20 -1.45
C ILE A 198 -24.82 -12.08 -0.38
N SER A 199 -25.66 -11.04 -0.45
CA SER A 199 -26.81 -10.87 0.45
C SER A 199 -27.88 -11.94 0.20
N VAL A 200 -28.06 -12.38 -1.06
CA VAL A 200 -28.93 -13.53 -1.41
C VAL A 200 -28.37 -14.83 -0.84
N LEU A 201 -27.07 -15.10 -1.01
CA LEU A 201 -26.43 -16.31 -0.45
C LEU A 201 -26.58 -16.40 1.07
N TRP A 202 -26.46 -15.27 1.78
CA TRP A 202 -26.70 -15.20 3.21
C TRP A 202 -28.15 -15.56 3.58
N ASN A 203 -29.14 -15.10 2.80
CA ASN A 203 -30.54 -15.44 3.02
C ASN A 203 -30.84 -16.91 2.66
N VAL A 204 -30.22 -17.46 1.62
CA VAL A 204 -30.30 -18.90 1.29
C VAL A 204 -29.78 -19.74 2.47
N TRP A 205 -28.63 -19.35 3.03
CA TRP A 205 -28.06 -20.00 4.21
C TRP A 205 -29.00 -19.94 5.43
N ASN A 206 -29.60 -18.78 5.70
CA ASN A 206 -30.56 -18.63 6.80
C ASN A 206 -31.84 -19.43 6.58
N SER A 207 -32.35 -19.46 5.34
CA SER A 207 -33.51 -20.25 4.95
C SER A 207 -33.23 -21.75 5.18
N ARG A 208 -32.03 -22.24 4.82
CA ARG A 208 -31.56 -23.60 5.15
C ARG A 208 -31.53 -23.84 6.66
N ASN A 209 -31.02 -22.89 7.45
CA ASN A 209 -30.98 -23.04 8.90
C ASN A 209 -32.38 -23.04 9.54
N ASN A 210 -33.32 -22.23 9.03
CA ASN A 210 -34.71 -22.24 9.48
C ASN A 210 -35.35 -23.60 9.22
N LYS A 211 -35.12 -24.22 8.06
CA LYS A 211 -35.60 -25.56 7.78
C LYS A 211 -35.11 -26.58 8.82
N ILE A 212 -33.81 -26.56 9.11
CA ILE A 212 -33.18 -27.57 9.96
C ILE A 212 -33.52 -27.39 11.43
N PHE A 213 -33.47 -26.16 11.93
CA PHE A 213 -33.62 -25.90 13.37
C PHE A 213 -35.05 -25.56 13.77
N ARG A 214 -35.90 -25.14 12.82
CA ARG A 214 -37.29 -24.74 13.10
C ARG A 214 -38.32 -25.53 12.31
N GLY A 215 -37.90 -26.40 11.39
CA GLY A 215 -38.80 -27.18 10.53
C GLY A 215 -39.49 -26.37 9.42
N VAL A 216 -39.25 -25.06 9.34
CA VAL A 216 -39.94 -24.14 8.42
C VAL A 216 -39.21 -24.10 7.09
N GLU A 217 -39.87 -24.55 6.01
CA GLU A 217 -39.40 -24.35 4.63
C GLU A 217 -40.15 -23.17 4.03
N GLU A 218 -39.43 -22.14 3.60
CA GLU A 218 -40.01 -20.96 2.97
C GLU A 218 -39.97 -21.11 1.45
N GLU A 219 -40.92 -20.49 0.76
CA GLU A 219 -40.88 -20.42 -0.70
C GLU A 219 -39.64 -19.66 -1.18
N ALA A 220 -39.12 -20.05 -2.34
CA ALA A 220 -37.94 -19.44 -2.93
C ALA A 220 -38.10 -17.92 -3.11
N LYS A 221 -39.30 -17.49 -3.56
CA LYS A 221 -39.63 -16.08 -3.74
C LYS A 221 -39.57 -15.28 -2.44
N VAL A 222 -40.02 -15.85 -1.31
CA VAL A 222 -39.95 -15.19 0.00
C VAL A 222 -38.50 -14.97 0.43
N THR A 223 -37.64 -15.96 0.20
CA THR A 223 -36.20 -15.84 0.51
C THR A 223 -35.53 -14.78 -0.37
N TRP A 224 -35.90 -14.71 -1.66
CA TRP A 224 -35.44 -13.69 -2.59
C TRP A 224 -35.89 -12.29 -2.18
N ASP A 225 -37.20 -12.10 -1.95
CA ASP A 225 -37.78 -10.81 -1.59
C ASP A 225 -37.16 -10.27 -0.29
N ARG A 226 -36.88 -11.15 0.68
CA ARG A 226 -36.15 -10.79 1.91
C ARG A 226 -34.73 -10.31 1.63
N ALA A 227 -34.00 -10.98 0.73
CA ALA A 227 -32.66 -10.54 0.34
C ALA A 227 -32.69 -9.19 -0.36
N THR A 228 -33.62 -8.99 -1.29
CA THR A 228 -33.80 -7.71 -1.99
C THR A 228 -34.18 -6.58 -1.04
N ALA A 229 -35.12 -6.82 -0.12
CA ALA A 229 -35.52 -5.85 0.89
C ALA A 229 -34.32 -5.43 1.76
N LEU A 230 -33.54 -6.40 2.26
CA LEU A 230 -32.36 -6.14 3.08
C LEU A 230 -31.30 -5.29 2.35
N SER A 231 -31.03 -5.61 1.09
CA SER A 231 -30.13 -4.83 0.23
C SER A 231 -30.64 -3.40 0.01
N LYS A 232 -31.95 -3.25 -0.25
CA LYS A 232 -32.58 -1.95 -0.49
C LYS A 232 -32.53 -1.07 0.75
N GLU A 233 -32.92 -1.61 1.90
CA GLU A 233 -32.87 -0.91 3.19
C GLU A 233 -31.45 -0.50 3.54
N PHE A 234 -30.46 -1.40 3.40
CA PHE A 234 -29.06 -1.06 3.64
C PHE A 234 -28.64 0.15 2.81
N ARG A 235 -28.99 0.19 1.53
CA ARG A 235 -28.61 1.31 0.66
C ARG A 235 -29.30 2.62 1.01
N ILE A 236 -30.58 2.57 1.33
CA ILE A 236 -31.35 3.74 1.79
C ILE A 236 -30.66 4.34 3.02
N PHE A 237 -30.39 3.54 4.05
CA PHE A 237 -29.83 4.06 5.30
C PHE A 237 -28.35 4.45 5.23
N ASN A 238 -27.57 3.87 4.31
CA ASN A 238 -26.11 4.06 4.28
C ASN A 238 -25.58 4.89 3.09
N PHE A 239 -26.36 5.11 2.03
CA PHE A 239 -25.90 5.81 0.81
C PHE A 239 -26.80 6.95 0.33
N LEU A 240 -27.86 7.32 1.05
CA LEU A 240 -28.69 8.48 0.69
C LEU A 240 -27.98 9.84 0.84
N GLU A 241 -26.72 9.87 1.27
CA GLU A 241 -25.89 11.08 1.35
C GLU A 241 -24.88 11.25 0.20
N ASP A 242 -24.86 10.41 -0.83
CA ASP A 242 -23.98 10.67 -1.98
C ASP A 242 -24.55 11.83 -2.83
N PRO A 243 -23.79 12.90 -3.11
CA PRO A 243 -24.27 14.03 -3.91
C PRO A 243 -24.74 13.56 -5.29
N LEU A 244 -25.92 14.01 -5.72
CA LEU A 244 -26.52 13.68 -7.02
C LEU A 244 -25.66 14.05 -8.24
N LEU A 245 -24.63 14.87 -8.04
CA LEU A 245 -23.68 15.27 -9.08
C LEU A 245 -22.35 14.54 -8.85
N PRO A 246 -21.85 13.77 -9.84
CA PRO A 246 -20.48 13.30 -9.80
C PRO A 246 -19.58 14.54 -9.69
N ARG A 247 -18.75 14.63 -8.64
CA ARG A 247 -17.71 15.65 -8.55
C ARG A 247 -16.89 15.56 -9.82
N LYS A 248 -16.88 16.62 -10.63
CA LYS A 248 -15.95 16.72 -11.77
C LYS A 248 -14.54 16.44 -11.21
N PRO A 249 -13.72 15.60 -11.86
CA PRO A 249 -12.35 15.39 -11.41
C PRO A 249 -11.65 16.75 -11.44
N GLU A 250 -11.43 17.35 -10.27
CA GLU A 250 -10.63 18.56 -10.13
C GLU A 250 -9.23 18.24 -10.64
N LYS A 251 -8.81 18.93 -11.71
CA LYS A 251 -7.40 18.92 -12.10
C LYS A 251 -6.61 19.59 -10.98
N LYS A 252 -5.88 18.80 -10.19
CA LYS A 252 -5.00 19.32 -9.14
C LYS A 252 -3.83 20.06 -9.79
N ALA A 253 -3.86 21.38 -9.75
CA ALA A 253 -2.76 22.27 -10.13
C ALA A 253 -1.89 22.60 -8.89
N TRP A 254 -0.67 23.06 -9.13
CA TRP A 254 0.18 23.61 -8.06
C TRP A 254 -0.54 24.77 -7.36
N LYS A 255 -0.30 24.93 -6.07
CA LYS A 255 -0.92 26.00 -5.28
C LYS A 255 0.16 26.83 -4.60
N LYS A 256 0.01 28.15 -4.72
CA LYS A 256 0.79 29.17 -4.01
C LYS A 256 0.78 28.91 -2.50
N SER A 257 1.88 29.26 -1.84
CA SER A 257 1.96 29.18 -0.37
C SER A 257 1.29 30.39 0.28
N HIS A 258 1.19 30.35 1.60
CA HIS A 258 0.65 31.45 2.40
C HIS A 258 1.62 32.64 2.42
N GLN A 259 1.10 33.85 2.66
CA GLN A 259 1.93 35.05 2.71
C GLN A 259 3.08 34.91 3.72
N GLY A 260 4.30 35.25 3.30
CA GLY A 260 5.51 35.17 4.12
C GLY A 260 6.15 33.78 4.22
N MET A 261 5.62 32.78 3.50
CA MET A 261 6.22 31.45 3.32
C MET A 261 6.88 31.32 1.95
N ILE A 262 8.02 30.62 1.91
CA ILE A 262 8.68 30.23 0.66
C ILE A 262 8.41 28.75 0.41
N LYS A 263 7.80 28.44 -0.74
CA LYS A 263 7.55 27.06 -1.16
C LYS A 263 8.71 26.54 -1.98
N ILE A 264 9.32 25.44 -1.55
CA ILE A 264 10.35 24.75 -2.31
C ILE A 264 9.80 23.41 -2.79
N ASN A 265 9.66 23.31 -4.11
CA ASN A 265 9.39 22.06 -4.80
C ASN A 265 10.71 21.41 -5.18
N PHE A 266 10.85 20.11 -4.95
CA PHE A 266 12.05 19.37 -5.32
C PHE A 266 11.69 18.02 -5.94
N ASP A 267 12.65 17.46 -6.68
CA ASP A 267 12.52 16.17 -7.33
C ASP A 267 13.90 15.53 -7.51
N ALA A 268 13.93 14.21 -7.67
CA ALA A 268 15.15 13.45 -7.89
C ALA A 268 14.97 12.35 -8.94
N SER A 269 16.03 12.10 -9.71
CA SER A 269 16.05 11.02 -10.70
C SER A 269 17.36 10.26 -10.66
N VAL A 270 17.32 8.98 -11.01
CA VAL A 270 18.49 8.09 -11.01
C VAL A 270 18.71 7.60 -12.43
N HIS A 271 19.90 7.83 -12.96
CA HIS A 271 20.27 7.48 -14.33
C HIS A 271 21.78 7.32 -14.47
N ASP A 272 22.24 6.35 -15.26
CA ASP A 272 23.66 6.11 -15.54
C ASP A 272 24.56 6.09 -14.30
N LYS A 273 24.13 5.36 -13.26
CA LYS A 273 24.81 5.27 -11.95
C LYS A 273 25.01 6.60 -11.22
N LYS A 274 24.27 7.63 -11.61
CA LYS A 274 24.23 8.95 -10.98
C LYS A 274 22.85 9.22 -10.42
N THR A 275 22.82 9.98 -9.35
CA THR A 275 21.60 10.49 -8.75
C THR A 275 21.54 11.99 -8.97
N PHE A 276 20.57 12.45 -9.74
CA PHE A 276 20.30 13.85 -10.03
C PHE A 276 19.24 14.35 -9.05
N TYR A 277 19.38 15.60 -8.64
CA TYR A 277 18.39 16.31 -7.84
C TYR A 277 18.11 17.69 -8.43
N SER A 278 16.93 18.21 -8.16
CA SER A 278 16.57 19.57 -8.49
C SER A 278 15.61 20.16 -7.47
N LEU A 279 15.62 21.48 -7.37
CA LEU A 279 14.72 22.24 -6.54
C LEU A 279 14.43 23.61 -7.12
N VAL A 280 13.24 24.13 -6.84
CA VAL A 280 12.80 25.48 -7.19
C VAL A 280 12.07 26.10 -6.00
N ALA A 281 12.48 27.30 -5.61
CA ALA A 281 11.91 28.07 -4.53
C ALA A 281 11.03 29.20 -5.11
N ARG A 282 9.79 29.30 -4.62
CA ARG A 282 8.80 30.29 -5.02
C ARG A 282 8.21 30.99 -3.80
N ASP A 283 7.90 32.27 -3.94
CA ASP A 283 7.20 33.02 -2.90
C ASP A 283 5.67 32.78 -2.90
N ALA A 284 4.95 33.54 -2.08
CA ALA A 284 3.50 33.48 -1.96
C ALA A 284 2.75 33.97 -3.21
N ASP A 285 3.38 34.78 -4.06
CA ASP A 285 2.82 35.25 -5.33
C ASP A 285 3.09 34.27 -6.48
N GLY A 286 3.96 33.28 -6.25
CA GLY A 286 4.39 32.27 -7.21
C GLY A 286 5.63 32.68 -8.00
N VAL A 287 6.28 33.78 -7.63
CA VAL A 287 7.51 34.27 -8.26
C VAL A 287 8.66 33.35 -7.87
N VAL A 288 9.46 32.95 -8.86
CA VAL A 288 10.67 32.14 -8.64
C VAL A 288 11.74 33.01 -8.00
N LEU A 289 12.13 32.65 -6.78
CA LEU A 289 13.21 33.31 -6.04
C LEU A 289 14.58 32.71 -6.41
N GLY A 290 14.59 31.43 -6.75
CA GLY A 290 15.78 30.71 -7.17
C GLY A 290 15.59 29.20 -7.20
N GLY A 291 16.66 28.49 -7.51
CA GLY A 291 16.67 27.04 -7.50
C GLY A 291 18.06 26.47 -7.69
N ARG A 292 18.13 25.14 -7.64
CA ARG A 292 19.38 24.40 -7.77
C ARG A 292 19.14 23.10 -8.52
N THR A 293 20.09 22.72 -9.36
CA THR A 293 20.20 21.38 -9.91
C THR A 293 21.59 20.84 -9.63
N GLY A 294 21.71 19.52 -9.50
CA GLY A 294 23.00 18.89 -9.33
C GLY A 294 22.91 17.37 -9.42
N PHE A 295 24.04 16.71 -9.23
CA PHE A 295 24.11 15.26 -9.19
C PHE A 295 25.21 14.75 -8.28
N VAL A 296 25.04 13.51 -7.82
CA VAL A 296 26.04 12.72 -7.10
C VAL A 296 26.43 11.54 -7.99
N ASN A 297 27.72 11.23 -8.06
CA ASN A 297 28.26 10.07 -8.79
C ASN A 297 28.02 8.76 -8.01
N LYS A 298 26.77 8.53 -7.63
CA LYS A 298 26.31 7.35 -6.88
C LYS A 298 24.90 7.01 -7.30
N GLU A 299 24.66 5.73 -7.60
CA GLU A 299 23.32 5.20 -7.80
C GLU A 299 22.64 5.03 -6.45
N MET A 300 21.45 5.62 -6.30
CA MET A 300 20.65 5.52 -5.09
C MET A 300 19.31 4.87 -5.41
N HIS A 301 18.72 4.21 -4.42
CA HIS A 301 17.31 3.84 -4.51
C HIS A 301 16.46 5.12 -4.54
N ILE A 302 15.35 5.11 -5.29
CA ILE A 302 14.50 6.30 -5.56
C ILE A 302 14.20 7.11 -4.29
N GLU A 303 13.77 6.46 -3.21
CA GLU A 303 13.45 7.16 -1.95
C GLU A 303 14.67 7.84 -1.29
N TRP A 304 15.89 7.30 -1.47
CA TRP A 304 17.13 7.95 -1.00
C TRP A 304 17.53 9.11 -1.90
N ALA A 305 17.30 9.00 -3.22
CA ALA A 305 17.49 10.10 -4.16
C ALA A 305 16.59 11.29 -3.81
N GLU A 306 15.32 11.03 -3.52
CA GLU A 306 14.34 12.04 -3.07
C GLU A 306 14.77 12.67 -1.73
N MET A 307 15.29 11.85 -0.82
CA MET A 307 15.83 12.35 0.45
C MET A 307 17.06 13.24 0.25
N GLN A 308 17.92 12.93 -0.72
CA GLN A 308 19.04 13.80 -1.12
C GLN A 308 18.52 15.15 -1.64
N ALA A 309 17.51 15.16 -2.51
CA ALA A 309 16.91 16.39 -3.01
C ALA A 309 16.25 17.23 -1.90
N MET A 310 15.65 16.57 -0.91
CA MET A 310 15.12 17.22 0.28
C MET A 310 16.23 17.90 1.12
N GLU A 311 17.35 17.21 1.35
CA GLU A 311 18.48 17.77 2.09
C GLU A 311 19.09 18.98 1.36
N GLU A 312 19.26 18.89 0.04
CA GLU A 312 19.71 20.01 -0.79
C GLU A 312 18.74 21.20 -0.73
N SER A 313 17.44 20.94 -0.64
CA SER A 313 16.42 21.99 -0.47
C SER A 313 16.53 22.73 0.85
N ILE A 314 16.84 22.01 1.94
CA ILE A 314 17.06 22.60 3.26
C ILE A 314 18.38 23.40 3.26
N ASN A 315 19.46 22.86 2.68
CA ASN A 315 20.74 23.56 2.55
C ASN A 315 20.60 24.84 1.71
N PHE A 316 19.79 24.80 0.66
CA PHE A 316 19.50 25.96 -0.18
C PHE A 316 18.71 27.03 0.60
N ALA A 317 17.68 26.65 1.36
CA ALA A 317 16.98 27.57 2.24
C ALA A 317 17.90 28.21 3.29
N GLN A 318 18.82 27.42 3.87
CA GLN A 318 19.78 27.91 4.85
C GLN A 318 20.72 28.96 4.25
N SER A 319 21.23 28.68 3.05
CA SER A 319 22.16 29.55 2.33
C SER A 319 21.52 30.90 1.95
N ASN A 320 20.20 30.91 1.71
CA ASN A 320 19.43 32.13 1.44
C ASN A 320 18.84 32.78 2.71
N ASN A 321 19.16 32.24 3.90
CA ASN A 321 18.64 32.70 5.18
C ASN A 321 17.10 32.76 5.25
N TRP A 322 16.42 31.85 4.56
CA TRP A 322 14.97 31.76 4.58
C TRP A 322 14.51 31.03 5.83
N LYS A 323 13.66 31.67 6.64
CA LYS A 323 13.22 31.15 7.95
C LYS A 323 11.84 30.49 7.93
N ASN A 324 11.02 30.77 6.91
CA ASN A 324 9.65 30.31 6.79
C ASN A 324 9.51 29.53 5.48
N VAL A 325 9.55 28.20 5.54
CA VAL A 325 9.69 27.32 4.36
C VAL A 325 8.65 26.21 4.37
N GLU A 326 8.03 26.00 3.22
CA GLU A 326 7.15 24.87 2.92
C GLU A 326 7.83 24.00 1.86
N LEU A 327 8.22 22.78 2.21
CA LEU A 327 8.68 21.80 1.23
C LEU A 327 7.51 21.04 0.64
N GLU A 328 7.57 20.75 -0.67
CA GLU A 328 6.56 19.98 -1.39
C GLU A 328 7.22 18.95 -2.31
N SER A 329 6.78 17.69 -2.21
CA SER A 329 7.29 16.56 -3.00
C SER A 329 6.13 15.66 -3.46
N ASP A 330 6.30 14.99 -4.60
CA ASP A 330 5.39 13.96 -5.08
C ASP A 330 5.65 12.57 -4.50
N CYS A 331 6.75 12.40 -3.76
CA CYS A 331 7.09 11.17 -3.06
C CYS A 331 6.31 11.02 -1.73
N ALA A 332 5.11 10.46 -1.81
CA ALA A 332 4.24 10.25 -0.65
C ALA A 332 4.89 9.42 0.46
N SER A 333 5.76 8.46 0.12
CA SER A 333 6.43 7.63 1.13
C SER A 333 7.42 8.45 1.95
N LEU A 334 8.20 9.33 1.31
CA LEU A 334 9.14 10.23 1.97
C LEU A 334 8.41 11.22 2.90
N VAL A 335 7.35 11.86 2.41
CA VAL A 335 6.54 12.81 3.21
C VAL A 335 5.94 12.12 4.44
N ASN A 336 5.32 10.95 4.24
CA ASN A 336 4.72 10.19 5.34
C ASN A 336 5.79 9.74 6.35
N ARG A 337 6.95 9.30 5.87
CA ARG A 337 8.06 8.86 6.73
C ARG A 337 8.62 10.01 7.55
N PHE A 338 8.83 11.18 6.95
CA PHE A 338 9.31 12.36 7.66
C PHE A 338 8.33 12.83 8.76
N ASN A 339 7.03 12.84 8.45
CA ASN A 339 5.99 13.26 9.38
C ASN A 339 5.76 12.26 10.52
N LYS A 340 6.00 10.95 10.29
CA LYS A 340 5.89 9.88 11.30
C LYS A 340 7.24 9.35 11.80
N ARG A 341 8.32 10.12 11.63
CA ARG A 341 9.72 9.66 11.86
C ARG A 341 10.01 9.09 13.25
N GLN A 342 9.25 9.47 14.29
CA GLN A 342 9.46 8.96 15.65
C GLN A 342 9.26 7.44 15.75
N GLU A 343 8.51 6.87 14.81
CA GLU A 343 8.23 5.44 14.72
C GLU A 343 9.20 4.71 13.78
N ASP A 344 10.15 5.42 13.12
CA ASP A 344 11.01 4.85 12.10
C ASP A 344 12.41 4.49 12.63
N LEU A 345 12.64 3.19 12.82
CA LEU A 345 13.89 2.62 13.30
C LEU A 345 14.90 2.32 12.18
N THR A 346 14.56 2.62 10.92
CA THR A 346 15.44 2.35 9.79
C THR A 346 16.52 3.42 9.65
N MET A 347 17.55 3.13 8.85
CA MET A 347 18.57 4.13 8.50
C MET A 347 17.98 5.35 7.76
N ALA A 348 16.91 5.15 6.98
CA ALA A 348 16.20 6.26 6.36
C ALA A 348 15.50 7.13 7.43
N GLY A 349 14.92 6.51 8.47
CA GLY A 349 14.39 7.19 9.64
C GLY A 349 15.45 8.02 10.36
N HIS A 350 16.64 7.44 10.57
CA HIS A 350 17.79 8.16 11.16
C HIS A 350 18.21 9.36 10.30
N ARG A 351 18.40 9.17 8.99
CA ARG A 351 18.80 10.27 8.11
C ARG A 351 17.78 11.40 8.10
N LEU A 352 16.48 11.09 8.14
CA LEU A 352 15.43 12.09 8.26
C LEU A 352 15.46 12.82 9.60
N TRP A 353 15.94 12.18 10.67
CA TRP A 353 16.15 12.84 11.95
C TRP A 353 17.31 13.85 11.90
N ASP A 354 18.40 13.52 11.20
CA ASP A 354 19.50 14.45 10.95
C ASP A 354 19.04 15.64 10.10
N ILE A 355 18.30 15.39 9.03
CA ILE A 355 17.70 16.44 8.20
C ILE A 355 16.74 17.31 9.02
N LYS A 356 15.97 16.71 9.95
CA LYS A 356 15.11 17.48 10.86
C LYS A 356 15.92 18.37 11.79
N LYS A 357 17.04 17.88 12.33
CA LYS A 357 17.97 18.70 13.13
C LYS A 357 18.54 19.86 12.31
N GLN A 358 18.94 19.61 11.07
CA GLN A 358 19.38 20.66 10.15
C GLN A 358 18.27 21.70 9.95
N SER A 359 17.00 21.28 9.85
CA SER A 359 15.87 22.21 9.69
C SER A 359 15.55 23.09 10.92
N LEU A 360 16.25 22.95 12.05
CA LEU A 360 15.98 23.71 13.28
C LEU A 360 16.28 25.22 13.16
N PHE A 361 17.02 25.67 12.14
CA PHE A 361 17.20 27.10 11.88
C PHE A 361 15.93 27.78 11.33
N LEU A 362 14.92 27.01 10.92
CA LEU A 362 13.66 27.49 10.38
C LEU A 362 12.67 27.79 11.52
N ASN A 363 12.02 28.96 11.45
CA ASN A 363 10.97 29.37 12.39
C ASN A 363 9.65 28.65 12.09
N GLN A 364 9.30 28.57 10.80
CA GLN A 364 8.12 27.86 10.32
C GLN A 364 8.55 26.87 9.24
N PHE A 365 8.24 25.59 9.45
CA PHE A 365 8.60 24.54 8.52
C PHE A 365 7.50 23.50 8.37
N ASN A 366 7.03 23.33 7.13
CA ASN A 366 6.07 22.30 6.76
C ASN A 366 6.64 21.45 5.63
N PHE A 367 6.31 20.16 5.62
CA PHE A 367 6.62 19.25 4.52
C PHE A 367 5.37 18.51 4.07
N CYS A 368 4.95 18.77 2.84
CA CYS A 368 3.67 18.35 2.30
C CYS A 368 3.82 17.48 1.05
N TRP A 369 2.86 16.58 0.86
CA TRP A 369 2.75 15.80 -0.35
C TRP A 369 1.84 16.50 -1.35
N ALA A 370 2.25 16.53 -2.62
CA ALA A 370 1.41 16.96 -3.72
C ALA A 370 1.47 15.94 -4.87
N PRO A 371 0.41 15.78 -5.68
CA PRO A 371 0.50 14.91 -6.86
C PRO A 371 1.52 15.44 -7.87
N ARG A 372 2.07 14.56 -8.71
CA ARG A 372 3.01 14.92 -9.80
C ARG A 372 2.58 16.10 -10.67
N SER A 373 1.28 16.27 -10.87
CA SER A 373 0.74 17.40 -11.63
C SER A 373 1.05 18.77 -11.01
N CYS A 374 1.36 18.82 -9.72
CA CYS A 374 1.77 20.01 -8.96
C CYS A 374 3.29 20.16 -8.88
N ASN A 375 4.09 19.14 -9.19
CA ASN A 375 5.57 19.16 -9.03
C ASN A 375 6.32 19.30 -10.37
N LYS A 376 5.63 19.74 -11.44
CA LYS A 376 6.15 19.74 -12.82
C LYS A 376 7.42 20.56 -13.01
N VAL A 377 7.56 21.68 -12.30
CA VAL A 377 8.73 22.56 -12.44
C VAL A 377 9.99 21.84 -11.94
N ALA A 378 9.91 21.19 -10.77
CA ALA A 378 11.03 20.41 -10.25
C ALA A 378 11.36 19.21 -11.17
N ASP A 379 10.35 18.44 -11.60
CA ASP A 379 10.56 17.33 -12.54
C ASP A 379 11.23 17.76 -13.87
N ALA A 380 10.80 18.90 -14.43
CA ALA A 380 11.41 19.45 -15.63
C ALA A 380 12.87 19.89 -15.40
N LEU A 381 13.18 20.52 -14.25
CA LEU A 381 14.56 20.84 -13.87
C LEU A 381 15.40 19.59 -13.68
N CYS A 382 14.87 18.56 -13.02
CA CYS A 382 15.57 17.30 -12.80
C CYS A 382 15.89 16.60 -14.12
N THR A 383 14.90 16.56 -15.03
CA THR A 383 15.08 16.04 -16.39
C THR A 383 16.15 16.82 -17.15
N TRP A 384 16.12 18.15 -17.08
CA TRP A 384 17.12 19.00 -17.73
C TRP A 384 18.54 18.76 -17.16
N ALA A 385 18.66 18.67 -15.83
CA ALA A 385 19.92 18.38 -15.14
C ALA A 385 20.51 17.04 -15.58
N ARG A 386 19.66 16.01 -15.71
CA ARG A 386 20.01 14.69 -16.22
C ARG A 386 20.51 14.75 -17.66
N THR A 387 19.77 15.39 -18.56
CA THR A 387 20.13 15.50 -19.99
C THR A 387 21.41 16.30 -20.22
N LYS A 388 21.65 17.35 -19.43
CA LYS A 388 22.84 18.21 -19.56
C LYS A 388 24.01 17.78 -18.68
N SER A 389 23.79 16.83 -17.76
CA SER A 389 24.76 16.45 -16.73
C SER A 389 25.38 17.66 -16.02
N CYS A 390 24.54 18.59 -15.57
CA CYS A 390 24.98 19.89 -15.06
C CYS A 390 24.53 20.18 -13.63
N CYS A 391 25.39 20.88 -12.90
CA CYS A 391 25.10 21.48 -11.61
C CYS A 391 24.93 22.99 -11.81
N MET A 392 23.85 23.56 -11.30
CA MET A 392 23.56 24.97 -11.47
C MET A 392 22.80 25.50 -10.26
N VAL A 393 23.12 26.74 -9.87
CA VAL A 393 22.33 27.53 -8.93
C VAL A 393 21.85 28.76 -9.68
N PHE A 394 20.58 29.10 -9.55
CA PHE A 394 19.98 30.24 -10.22
C PHE A 394 19.08 31.02 -9.25
N ASN A 395 18.88 32.30 -9.54
CA ASN A 395 17.97 33.20 -8.80
C ASN A 395 16.70 33.42 -9.65
N MET A 396 16.31 34.67 -9.91
CA MET A 396 15.15 34.97 -10.76
C MET A 396 15.38 34.62 -12.24
N ASP A 397 16.63 34.58 -12.69
CA ASP A 397 17.01 34.18 -14.06
C ASP A 397 17.07 32.65 -14.19
N TYR A 398 15.90 32.01 -14.21
CA TYR A 398 15.77 30.56 -14.27
C TYR A 398 15.87 30.01 -15.72
N PRO A 399 16.17 28.70 -15.90
CA PRO A 399 16.28 28.10 -17.23
C PRO A 399 15.01 28.18 -18.07
N SER A 400 15.16 28.42 -19.38
CA SER A 400 14.03 28.50 -20.31
C SER A 400 13.18 27.22 -20.35
N CYS A 401 13.75 26.06 -19.99
CA CYS A 401 13.04 24.78 -19.97
C CYS A 401 11.87 24.73 -18.97
N ILE A 402 11.83 25.62 -17.98
CA ILE A 402 10.75 25.68 -16.99
C ILE A 402 9.84 26.90 -17.13
N HIS A 403 10.14 27.81 -18.06
CA HIS A 403 9.45 29.09 -18.19
C HIS A 403 7.94 28.96 -18.40
N GLU A 404 7.52 28.14 -19.37
CA GLU A 404 6.09 27.92 -19.63
C GLU A 404 5.37 27.26 -18.46
N ILE A 405 6.04 26.37 -17.72
CA ILE A 405 5.43 25.67 -16.58
C ILE A 405 5.23 26.64 -15.43
N VAL A 406 6.24 27.48 -15.14
CA VAL A 406 6.16 28.53 -14.11
C VAL A 406 5.06 29.53 -14.42
N LEU A 407 4.93 29.99 -15.68
CA LEU A 407 3.85 30.90 -16.09
C LEU A 407 2.47 30.28 -15.91
N ASN A 408 2.31 29.01 -16.31
CA ASN A 408 1.05 28.29 -16.14
C ASN A 408 0.69 28.09 -14.65
N ASP A 409 1.67 27.83 -13.79
CA ASP A 409 1.47 27.71 -12.34
C ASP A 409 1.15 29.07 -11.68
N ALA A 410 1.54 30.20 -12.27
CA ALA A 410 1.27 31.53 -11.72
C ALA A 410 -0.13 32.06 -12.05
N ILE A 411 -0.69 31.63 -13.20
CA ILE A 411 -2.01 32.03 -13.72
C ILE A 411 -3.16 31.23 -13.06
N ASN A 412 -2.91 29.97 -12.70
CA ASN A 412 -3.86 29.10 -12.02
C ASN A 412 -3.72 29.18 -10.50
#